data_AF-H3CUQ8-F1
#
_entry.id   AF-H3CUQ8-F1
#
_cell.length_a   1.000
_cell.length_b   1.000
_cell.length_c   1.000
_cell.angle_alpha   90.00
_cell.angle_beta   90.00
_cell.angle_gamma   90.00
#
_symmetry.space_group_name_H-M   'P 1'
#
loop_
_entity.id
_entity.type
_entity.pdbx_description
1 polymer ?
#
loop_
_entity_poly.entity_id
_entity_poly.type
_entity_poly.pdbx_seq_one_letter_code
_entity_poly.pdbx_strand_id
1 'polypeptide(L)'
;RAALQLFLEGLKGTRRLLVISTPSRDATLFKQLREESQKHLCQLATRKVTVATLVGQGELTLRHLRLESEAPLSDQSEEASDPGLVPLLRAELGLSSPDLFSMTVTDYDMKPGRVFEAPPSAPALFDHIDSFPSRRSEKEKERKGRPPCSQRDLQPGAESSLLRFLSKRRLLLVSAPSEDDDSFQQQLSALADQECPLGIRHFAALQLTGVGDKVSGSVQLFPLNGHGQTETELLSGNDIKHLRQTLQVNKDYFSMLFVEKDGDVKAWFPSPLWSLDNIYDLVDSTETRLQEAKLQGRRCPEAEEGG
;
A
#
# COMPACT_ATOMS: atom_id res chain seq x y z
N ARG A 1 -20.27 2.59 33.11
CA ARG A 1 -19.93 1.16 33.37
C ARG A 1 -20.71 0.21 32.47
N ALA A 2 -22.04 0.28 32.38
CA ALA A 2 -22.82 -0.59 31.48
C ALA A 2 -22.42 -0.47 29.99
N ALA A 3 -22.22 0.76 29.49
CA ALA A 3 -21.74 0.98 28.11
C ALA A 3 -20.35 0.38 27.84
N LEU A 4 -19.42 0.47 28.81
CA LEU A 4 -18.10 -0.16 28.71
C LEU A 4 -18.22 -1.69 28.62
N GLN A 5 -19.08 -2.31 29.44
CA GLN A 5 -19.31 -3.75 29.40
C GLN A 5 -19.89 -4.18 28.06
N LEU A 6 -20.89 -3.47 27.54
CA LEU A 6 -21.46 -3.76 26.22
C LEU A 6 -20.41 -3.64 25.10
N PHE A 7 -19.57 -2.61 25.15
CA PHE A 7 -18.48 -2.44 24.20
C PHE A 7 -17.46 -3.59 24.24
N LEU A 8 -16.98 -3.95 25.44
CA LEU A 8 -16.00 -5.03 25.59
C LEU A 8 -16.60 -6.39 25.22
N GLU A 9 -17.84 -6.68 25.62
CA GLU A 9 -18.54 -7.93 25.26
C GLU A 9 -18.77 -8.06 23.75
N GLY A 10 -18.95 -6.96 23.02
CA GLY A 10 -19.06 -6.98 21.56
C GLY A 10 -17.78 -7.46 20.84
N LEU A 11 -16.62 -7.27 21.46
CA LEU A 11 -15.32 -7.68 20.92
C LEU A 11 -14.83 -9.01 21.53
N LYS A 12 -15.32 -9.35 22.72
CA LYS A 12 -14.88 -10.51 23.49
C LYS A 12 -15.12 -11.80 22.71
N GLY A 13 -14.13 -12.70 22.75
CA GLY A 13 -14.20 -13.98 22.03
C GLY A 13 -14.03 -13.89 20.51
N THR A 14 -14.07 -12.70 19.90
CA THR A 14 -13.99 -12.53 18.45
C THR A 14 -12.67 -11.94 17.98
N ARG A 15 -12.19 -10.87 18.64
CA ARG A 15 -11.05 -10.07 18.19
C ARG A 15 -10.19 -9.62 19.37
N ARG A 16 -8.89 -9.42 19.13
CA ARG A 16 -7.97 -8.84 20.12
C ARG A 16 -8.11 -7.32 20.08
N LEU A 17 -8.00 -6.66 21.23
CA LEU A 17 -8.14 -5.22 21.29
C LEU A 17 -6.77 -4.58 21.55
N LEU A 18 -6.27 -3.86 20.55
CA LEU A 18 -5.12 -2.97 20.68
C LEU A 18 -5.65 -1.56 21.00
N VAL A 19 -5.40 -1.07 22.21
CA VAL A 19 -5.79 0.29 22.60
C VAL A 19 -4.58 1.20 22.60
N ILE A 20 -4.71 2.34 21.94
CA ILE A 20 -3.69 3.40 21.85
C ILE A 20 -4.27 4.65 22.48
N SER A 21 -3.72 5.11 23.59
CA SER A 21 -4.04 6.40 24.20
C SER A 21 -2.96 7.42 23.85
N THR A 22 -3.37 8.57 23.32
CA THR A 22 -2.48 9.66 22.94
C THR A 22 -3.07 11.02 23.35
N PRO A 23 -2.25 12.00 23.76
CA PRO A 23 -2.74 13.34 24.10
C PRO A 23 -3.35 14.06 22.90
N SER A 24 -2.78 13.89 21.71
CA SER A 24 -3.28 14.50 20.47
C SER A 24 -2.99 13.64 19.26
N ARG A 25 -3.70 13.91 18.15
CA ARG A 25 -3.42 13.33 16.82
C ARG A 25 -2.09 13.79 16.25
N ASP A 26 -1.55 14.90 16.78
CA ASP A 26 -0.28 15.47 16.34
C ASP A 26 0.94 14.99 17.12
N ALA A 27 0.74 14.24 18.21
CA ALA A 27 1.83 13.73 19.03
C ALA A 27 2.79 12.86 18.21
N THR A 28 4.10 13.13 18.33
CA THR A 28 5.16 12.49 17.53
C THR A 28 5.13 10.97 17.62
N LEU A 29 4.97 10.43 18.83
CA LEU A 29 4.90 8.98 19.05
C LEU A 29 3.68 8.34 18.38
N PHE A 30 2.56 9.07 18.31
CA PHE A 30 1.35 8.59 17.66
C PHE A 30 1.49 8.61 16.13
N LYS A 31 2.13 9.64 15.54
CA LYS A 31 2.45 9.68 14.11
C LYS A 31 3.35 8.52 13.71
N GLN A 32 4.45 8.32 14.45
CA GLN A 32 5.39 7.22 14.21
C GLN A 32 4.71 5.85 14.31
N LEU A 33 3.90 5.63 15.36
CA LEU A 33 3.15 4.38 15.51
C LEU A 33 2.16 4.16 14.37
N ARG A 34 1.48 5.21 13.89
CA ARG A 34 0.53 5.12 12.79
C ARG A 34 1.23 4.74 11.48
N GLU A 35 2.33 5.41 11.15
CA GLU A 35 3.13 5.13 9.96
C GLU A 35 3.72 3.71 10.00
N GLU A 36 4.22 3.28 11.16
CA GLU A 36 4.77 1.92 11.31
C GLU A 36 3.65 0.86 11.26
N SER A 37 2.52 1.09 11.93
CA SER A 37 1.37 0.18 11.91
C SER A 37 0.79 0.00 10.49
N GLN A 38 0.86 1.03 9.64
CA GLN A 38 0.45 0.94 8.23
C GLN A 38 1.27 -0.09 7.43
N LYS A 39 2.57 -0.22 7.72
CA LYS A 39 3.44 -1.19 7.06
C LYS A 39 3.11 -2.64 7.43
N HIS A 40 2.43 -2.86 8.56
CA HIS A 40 2.16 -4.18 9.12
C HIS A 40 0.67 -4.53 9.23
N LEU A 41 -0.19 -3.89 8.43
CA LEU A 41 -1.64 -4.12 8.49
C LEU A 41 -2.02 -5.59 8.27
N CYS A 42 -1.42 -6.27 7.30
CA CYS A 42 -1.69 -7.69 7.06
C CYS A 42 -1.36 -8.53 8.30
N GLN A 43 -0.18 -8.33 8.88
CA GLN A 43 0.30 -9.08 10.05
C GLN A 43 -0.57 -8.83 11.30
N LEU A 44 -1.16 -7.66 11.43
CA LEU A 44 -2.14 -7.36 12.48
C LEU A 44 -3.52 -7.95 12.17
N ALA A 45 -3.94 -7.95 10.90
CA ALA A 45 -5.21 -8.50 10.46
C ALA A 45 -5.29 -10.02 10.63
N THR A 46 -4.21 -10.75 10.31
CA THR A 46 -4.11 -12.20 10.56
C THR A 46 -4.23 -12.56 12.04
N ARG A 47 -3.82 -11.63 12.90
CA ARG A 47 -3.94 -11.71 14.35
C ARG A 47 -5.29 -11.19 14.86
N LYS A 48 -6.26 -10.94 13.99
CA LYS A 48 -7.62 -10.49 14.30
C LYS A 48 -7.64 -9.33 15.29
N VAL A 49 -6.76 -8.35 15.06
CA VAL A 49 -6.64 -7.18 15.92
C VAL A 49 -7.71 -6.14 15.53
N THR A 50 -8.29 -5.51 16.53
CA THR A 50 -9.10 -4.30 16.46
C THR A 50 -8.31 -3.19 17.15
N VAL A 51 -8.14 -2.05 16.48
CA VAL A 51 -7.43 -0.90 17.03
C VAL A 51 -8.44 0.10 17.57
N ALA A 52 -8.37 0.41 18.86
CA ALA A 52 -9.09 1.52 19.49
C ALA A 52 -8.10 2.66 19.75
N THR A 53 -8.36 3.84 19.20
CA THR A 53 -7.54 5.03 19.46
C THR A 53 -8.31 5.99 20.36
N LEU A 54 -7.72 6.31 21.51
CA LEU A 54 -8.22 7.27 22.49
C LEU A 54 -7.39 8.55 22.37
N VAL A 55 -7.99 9.65 21.91
CA VAL A 55 -7.34 10.95 21.79
C VAL A 55 -7.86 11.90 22.87
N GLY A 56 -6.94 12.51 23.61
CA GLY A 56 -7.29 13.49 24.65
C GLY A 56 -8.28 12.91 25.65
N GLN A 57 -9.36 13.61 26.00
CA GLN A 57 -10.32 13.13 27.02
C GLN A 57 -11.59 12.50 26.46
N GLY A 58 -11.89 12.62 25.17
CA GLY A 58 -13.25 12.32 24.68
C GLY A 58 -13.36 11.72 23.29
N GLU A 59 -12.27 11.58 22.53
CA GLU A 59 -12.33 11.01 21.19
C GLU A 59 -11.90 9.54 21.21
N LEU A 60 -12.80 8.65 20.79
CA LEU A 60 -12.56 7.23 20.59
C LEU A 60 -12.82 6.88 19.12
N THR A 61 -11.84 6.29 18.45
CA THR A 61 -12.04 5.68 17.13
C THR A 61 -11.76 4.20 17.17
N LEU A 62 -12.62 3.41 16.53
CA LEU A 62 -12.48 1.97 16.43
C LEU A 62 -12.18 1.57 14.99
N ARG A 63 -11.17 0.73 14.78
CA ARG A 63 -10.81 0.22 13.46
C ARG A 63 -10.55 -1.28 13.51
N HIS A 64 -11.42 -2.06 12.88
CA HIS A 64 -11.24 -3.51 12.73
C HIS A 64 -10.29 -3.82 11.57
N LEU A 65 -9.14 -4.43 11.85
CA LEU A 65 -8.16 -4.79 10.81
C LEU A 65 -8.56 -6.12 10.16
N ARG A 66 -9.08 -6.07 8.94
CA ARG A 66 -9.58 -7.25 8.21
C ARG A 66 -8.60 -7.70 7.14
N LEU A 67 -8.60 -9.00 6.86
CA LEU A 67 -8.07 -9.55 5.61
C LEU A 67 -9.15 -9.41 4.53
N GLU A 68 -8.75 -9.19 3.28
CA GLU A 68 -9.69 -9.03 2.16
C GLU A 68 -10.60 -10.26 1.95
N SER A 69 -10.18 -11.43 2.42
CA SER A 69 -10.94 -12.68 2.36
C SER A 69 -12.03 -12.84 3.42
N GLU A 70 -12.13 -11.94 4.41
CA GLU A 70 -13.15 -12.02 5.46
C GLU A 70 -14.44 -11.32 5.01
N ALA A 71 -15.59 -11.98 5.20
CA ALA A 71 -16.90 -11.37 4.95
C ALA A 71 -17.04 -10.07 5.75
N PRO A 72 -17.64 -9.02 5.17
CA PRO A 72 -17.83 -7.76 5.87
C PRO A 72 -18.65 -8.01 7.13
N LEU A 73 -18.02 -7.81 8.30
CA LEU A 73 -18.77 -7.54 9.52
C LEU A 73 -19.67 -6.33 9.23
N SER A 74 -20.91 -6.40 9.71
CA SER A 74 -21.89 -5.30 9.67
C SER A 74 -21.18 -3.96 9.85
N ASP A 75 -21.54 -2.99 9.01
CA ASP A 75 -20.84 -1.75 8.65
C ASP A 75 -20.69 -0.74 9.80
N GLN A 76 -20.49 -1.21 11.02
CA GLN A 76 -20.24 -0.42 12.22
C GLN A 76 -18.74 -0.14 12.34
N SER A 77 -18.16 0.55 11.36
CA SER A 77 -17.12 1.53 11.72
C SER A 77 -17.85 2.72 12.34
N GLU A 78 -18.50 2.49 13.48
CA GLU A 78 -19.11 3.56 14.25
C GLU A 78 -17.97 4.34 14.87
N GLU A 79 -17.91 5.63 14.54
CA GLU A 79 -17.40 6.64 15.46
C GLU A 79 -18.25 6.53 16.73
N ALA A 80 -17.92 5.55 17.59
CA ALA A 80 -18.54 5.34 18.89
C ALA A 80 -18.06 6.47 19.82
N SER A 81 -18.54 7.67 19.52
CA SER A 81 -18.29 8.90 20.26
C SER A 81 -19.25 8.95 21.45
N ASP A 82 -19.13 7.98 22.36
CA ASP A 82 -19.61 8.21 23.72
C ASP A 82 -18.43 8.78 24.53
N PRO A 83 -18.41 10.10 24.79
CA PRO A 83 -17.32 10.75 25.52
C PRO A 83 -17.12 10.18 26.94
N GLY A 84 -18.10 9.45 27.49
CA GLY A 84 -17.98 8.78 28.78
C GLY A 84 -17.20 7.45 28.76
N LEU A 85 -16.97 6.85 27.58
CA LEU A 85 -16.28 5.56 27.45
C LEU A 85 -14.78 5.67 27.58
N VAL A 86 -14.19 6.74 27.06
CA VAL A 86 -12.74 6.98 27.04
C VAL A 86 -12.09 6.88 28.44
N PRO A 87 -12.54 7.63 29.46
CA PRO A 87 -11.94 7.53 30.79
C PRO A 87 -12.15 6.17 31.46
N LEU A 88 -13.29 5.51 31.18
CA LEU A 88 -13.59 4.18 31.71
C LEU A 88 -12.68 3.10 31.08
N LEU A 89 -12.46 3.15 29.76
CA LEU A 89 -11.54 2.26 29.05
C LEU A 89 -10.10 2.41 29.54
N ARG A 90 -9.67 3.66 29.79
CA ARG A 90 -8.33 3.90 30.36
C ARG A 90 -8.15 3.27 31.72
N ALA A 91 -9.12 3.47 32.61
CA ALA A 91 -9.07 2.92 33.95
C ALA A 91 -9.10 1.38 33.95
N GLU A 92 -9.99 0.79 33.14
CA GLU A 92 -10.16 -0.67 33.09
C GLU A 92 -8.92 -1.37 32.52
N LEU A 93 -8.31 -0.80 31.48
CA LEU A 93 -7.16 -1.41 30.79
C LEU A 93 -5.79 -0.93 31.30
N GLY A 94 -5.78 -0.13 32.37
CA GLY A 94 -4.56 0.36 33.03
C GLY A 94 -3.74 1.36 32.22
N LEU A 95 -4.36 2.11 31.30
CA LEU A 95 -3.69 3.11 30.48
C LEU A 95 -3.30 4.33 31.32
N SER A 96 -2.25 5.03 30.86
CA SER A 96 -1.75 6.25 31.50
C SER A 96 -2.75 7.42 31.39
N SER A 97 -2.43 8.53 32.06
CA SER A 97 -3.20 9.77 31.99
C SER A 97 -3.42 10.23 30.53
N PRO A 98 -4.50 10.98 30.25
CA PRO A 98 -4.80 11.47 28.90
C PRO A 98 -3.65 12.28 28.26
N ASP A 99 -2.80 12.90 29.08
CA ASP A 99 -1.68 13.73 28.63
C ASP A 99 -0.45 12.93 28.18
N LEU A 100 -0.43 11.61 28.41
CA LEU A 100 0.69 10.73 28.10
C LEU A 100 0.30 9.68 27.05
N PHE A 101 1.28 9.31 26.25
CA PHE A 101 1.14 8.17 25.36
C PHE A 101 1.13 6.88 26.19
N SER A 102 0.18 6.00 25.91
CA SER A 102 0.20 4.63 26.44
C SER A 102 -0.55 3.69 25.51
N MET A 103 -0.10 2.45 25.45
CA MET A 103 -0.66 1.44 24.55
C MET A 103 -0.77 0.11 25.27
N THR A 104 -1.82 -0.67 24.99
CA THR A 104 -1.98 -2.02 25.55
C THR A 104 -2.66 -2.92 24.54
N VAL A 105 -2.41 -4.22 24.63
CA VAL A 105 -3.09 -5.23 23.80
C VAL A 105 -3.69 -6.28 24.71
N THR A 106 -4.98 -6.57 24.50
CA THR A 106 -5.69 -7.64 25.19
C THR A 106 -5.83 -8.86 24.29
N ASP A 107 -5.99 -10.02 24.92
CA ASP A 107 -6.45 -11.21 24.23
C ASP A 107 -7.99 -11.19 24.07
N TYR A 108 -8.58 -12.26 23.53
CA TYR A 108 -10.03 -12.43 23.37
C TYR A 108 -10.82 -12.40 24.68
N ASP A 109 -10.17 -12.57 25.83
CA ASP A 109 -10.81 -12.47 27.15
C ASP A 109 -10.96 -11.02 27.64
N MET A 110 -10.42 -10.05 26.90
CA MET A 110 -10.44 -8.62 27.22
C MET A 110 -9.80 -8.25 28.56
N LYS A 111 -8.95 -9.13 29.11
CA LYS A 111 -8.26 -8.82 30.35
C LYS A 111 -7.13 -7.81 30.13
N PRO A 112 -6.86 -6.92 31.11
CA PRO A 112 -5.79 -5.95 31.01
C PRO A 112 -4.44 -6.65 30.77
N GLY A 113 -3.73 -6.18 29.74
CA GLY A 113 -2.44 -6.71 29.33
C GLY A 113 -1.26 -5.85 29.80
N ARG A 114 -0.11 -6.08 29.17
CA ARG A 114 1.07 -5.24 29.37
C ARG A 114 0.81 -3.85 28.78
N VAL A 115 1.09 -2.81 29.57
CA VAL A 115 1.06 -1.42 29.12
C VAL A 115 2.45 -1.02 28.60
N PHE A 116 2.46 -0.37 27.45
CA PHE A 116 3.62 0.19 26.78
C PHE A 116 3.55 1.72 26.88
N GLU A 117 4.54 2.32 27.52
CA GLU A 117 4.65 3.79 27.67
C GLU A 117 5.21 4.47 26.42
N ALA A 118 5.72 3.68 25.47
CA ALA A 118 6.17 4.13 24.17
C ALA A 118 5.82 3.06 23.11
N PRO A 119 5.67 3.44 21.83
CA PRO A 119 5.44 2.48 20.75
C PRO A 119 6.54 1.40 20.74
N PRO A 120 6.20 0.11 20.95
CA PRO A 120 7.17 -0.96 20.79
C PRO A 120 7.54 -1.13 19.31
N SER A 121 8.69 -1.73 19.03
CA SER A 121 9.01 -2.16 17.67
C SER A 121 7.98 -3.19 17.18
N ALA A 122 7.70 -3.21 15.88
CA ALA A 122 6.74 -4.14 15.31
C ALA A 122 7.05 -5.62 15.67
N PRO A 123 8.30 -6.11 15.63
CA PRO A 123 8.63 -7.47 16.08
C PRO A 123 8.27 -7.71 17.54
N ALA A 124 8.60 -6.77 18.44
CA ALA A 124 8.30 -6.91 19.86
C ALA A 124 6.79 -6.93 20.13
N LEU A 125 6.01 -6.16 19.37
CA LEU A 125 4.55 -6.19 19.43
C LEU A 125 4.00 -7.54 18.97
N PHE A 126 4.51 -8.08 17.85
CA PHE A 126 4.05 -9.37 17.34
C PHE A 126 4.42 -10.52 18.25
N ASP A 127 5.63 -10.53 18.81
CA ASP A 127 6.05 -11.53 19.78
C ASP A 127 5.16 -11.51 21.02
N HIS A 128 4.79 -10.30 21.49
CA HIS A 128 3.85 -10.16 22.59
C HIS A 128 2.47 -10.72 22.24
N ILE A 129 1.88 -10.33 21.10
CA ILE A 129 0.57 -10.85 20.68
C ILE A 129 0.64 -12.37 20.54
N ASP A 130 1.69 -12.87 19.90
CA ASP A 130 1.91 -14.27 19.62
C ASP A 130 2.15 -15.15 20.86
N SER A 131 2.45 -14.53 22.01
CA SER A 131 2.53 -15.21 23.30
C SER A 131 1.14 -15.55 23.88
N PHE A 132 0.06 -14.95 23.37
CA PHE A 132 -1.28 -15.16 23.90
C PHE A 132 -1.79 -16.60 23.71
N PRO A 133 -2.55 -17.15 24.68
CA PRO A 133 -3.11 -18.50 24.59
C PRO A 133 -3.92 -18.73 23.32
N SER A 134 -4.74 -17.77 22.93
CA SER A 134 -5.57 -17.83 21.71
C SER A 134 -4.74 -17.89 20.42
N ARG A 135 -3.51 -17.35 20.40
CA ARG A 135 -2.63 -17.37 19.21
C ARG A 135 -2.06 -18.75 18.94
N ARG A 136 -1.99 -19.63 19.92
CA ARG A 136 -1.37 -20.97 19.76
C ARG A 136 -2.07 -21.80 18.70
N SER A 137 -3.41 -21.87 18.76
CA SER A 137 -4.22 -22.63 17.80
C SER A 137 -4.27 -21.97 16.42
N GLU A 138 -4.23 -20.63 16.37
CA GLU A 138 -4.19 -19.86 15.12
C GLU A 138 -2.86 -20.06 14.38
N LYS A 139 -1.73 -19.98 15.10
CA LYS A 139 -0.41 -20.26 14.55
C LYS A 139 -0.28 -21.68 14.00
N GLU A 140 -0.89 -22.67 14.66
CA GLU A 140 -0.88 -24.04 14.16
C GLU A 140 -1.66 -24.17 12.85
N LYS A 141 -2.79 -23.46 12.71
CA LYS A 141 -3.56 -23.39 11.46
C LYS A 141 -2.79 -22.64 10.36
N GLU A 142 -2.13 -21.53 10.70
CA GLU A 142 -1.27 -20.78 9.78
C GLU A 142 -0.10 -21.64 9.27
N ARG A 143 0.51 -22.47 10.12
CA ARG A 143 1.59 -23.39 9.73
C ARG A 143 1.15 -24.50 8.77
N LYS A 144 -0.11 -24.94 8.88
CA LYS A 144 -0.70 -25.97 8.00
C LYS A 144 -1.27 -25.39 6.71
N GLY A 145 -1.44 -24.07 6.64
CA GLY A 145 -1.94 -23.34 5.47
C GLY A 145 -0.83 -22.58 4.73
N ARG A 146 -1.21 -21.88 3.66
CA ARG A 146 -0.33 -20.90 3.00
C ARG A 146 -0.14 -19.71 3.96
N PRO A 147 1.07 -19.14 4.11
CA PRO A 147 1.28 -17.97 4.95
C PRO A 147 0.39 -16.82 4.47
N PRO A 148 -0.50 -16.31 5.33
CA PRO A 148 -1.50 -15.30 4.93
C PRO A 148 -0.90 -13.92 4.68
N CYS A 149 0.31 -13.68 5.20
CA CYS A 149 1.14 -12.54 4.85
C CYS A 149 2.49 -13.09 4.38
N SER A 150 2.71 -13.16 3.08
CA SER A 150 4.05 -13.36 2.54
C SER A 150 4.80 -12.03 2.68
N GLN A 151 6.13 -12.01 2.75
CA GLN A 151 6.93 -10.76 2.77
C GLN A 151 6.67 -9.80 1.59
N ARG A 152 5.79 -10.17 0.66
CA ARG A 152 5.30 -9.37 -0.45
C ARG A 152 4.08 -8.50 -0.12
N ASP A 153 3.48 -8.64 1.06
CA ASP A 153 2.26 -7.92 1.42
C ASP A 153 2.60 -6.59 2.12
N LEU A 154 3.26 -5.68 1.40
CA LEU A 154 3.20 -4.25 1.70
C LEU A 154 1.84 -3.73 1.19
N GLN A 155 0.97 -3.37 2.14
CA GLN A 155 -0.26 -2.57 2.00
C GLN A 155 -1.51 -3.23 1.36
N PRO A 156 -2.56 -3.52 2.15
CA PRO A 156 -3.89 -3.78 1.64
C PRO A 156 -4.61 -2.45 1.42
N GLY A 157 -4.52 -1.99 0.17
CA GLY A 157 -5.15 -0.79 -0.36
C GLY A 157 -4.96 -0.81 -1.87
N ALA A 158 -5.55 -1.82 -2.51
CA ALA A 158 -5.38 -2.15 -3.91
C ALA A 158 -3.95 -2.59 -4.28
N GLU A 159 -3.66 -3.88 -4.08
CA GLU A 159 -2.97 -4.60 -5.16
C GLU A 159 -3.92 -4.64 -6.35
N SER A 160 -4.01 -3.51 -7.04
CA SER A 160 -4.22 -3.53 -8.48
C SER A 160 -3.30 -4.62 -9.02
N SER A 161 -3.80 -5.42 -9.94
CA SER A 161 -3.04 -6.46 -10.60
C SER A 161 -1.64 -6.01 -11.06
N LEU A 162 -1.42 -4.70 -11.20
CA LEU A 162 -0.17 -4.02 -11.53
C LEU A 162 1.01 -4.34 -10.61
N LEU A 163 0.87 -4.31 -9.28
CA LEU A 163 2.00 -4.43 -8.34
C LEU A 163 2.74 -5.78 -8.49
N ARG A 164 2.04 -6.83 -8.93
CA ARG A 164 2.64 -8.13 -9.28
C ARG A 164 3.65 -8.04 -10.43
N PHE A 165 3.49 -7.05 -11.32
CA PHE A 165 4.31 -6.82 -12.50
C PHE A 165 5.36 -5.72 -12.28
N LEU A 166 5.08 -4.71 -11.44
CA LEU A 166 5.99 -3.56 -11.24
C LEU A 166 7.34 -3.98 -10.63
N SER A 167 7.39 -4.98 -9.73
CA SER A 167 8.66 -5.46 -9.17
C SER A 167 9.54 -6.24 -10.16
N LYS A 168 9.01 -6.59 -11.34
CA LYS A 168 9.72 -7.35 -12.38
C LYS A 168 10.04 -6.50 -13.62
N ARG A 169 9.44 -5.32 -13.72
CA ARG A 169 9.45 -4.45 -14.90
C ARG A 169 9.80 -3.02 -14.51
N ARG A 170 10.47 -2.32 -15.41
CA ARG A 170 10.68 -0.88 -15.34
C ARG A 170 9.38 -0.18 -15.72
N LEU A 171 9.06 0.96 -15.12
CA LEU A 171 7.84 1.69 -15.42
C LEU A 171 8.16 2.97 -16.17
N LEU A 172 7.38 3.19 -17.22
CA LEU A 172 7.30 4.44 -17.93
C LEU A 172 5.93 5.05 -17.68
N LEU A 173 5.83 5.99 -16.74
CA LEU A 173 4.58 6.66 -16.43
C LEU A 173 4.41 7.85 -17.38
N VAL A 174 3.23 8.01 -17.97
CA VAL A 174 2.79 9.20 -18.69
C VAL A 174 1.48 9.65 -18.04
N SER A 175 1.48 10.82 -17.41
CA SER A 175 0.30 11.37 -16.72
C SER A 175 -0.07 12.73 -17.29
N ALA A 176 -1.36 12.99 -17.50
CA ALA A 176 -1.86 14.29 -17.96
C ALA A 176 -3.25 14.60 -17.36
N PRO A 177 -3.74 15.85 -17.47
CA PRO A 177 -5.05 16.24 -16.95
C PRO A 177 -6.22 15.65 -17.74
N SER A 178 -6.04 15.36 -19.03
CA SER A 178 -7.06 14.82 -19.94
C SER A 178 -6.42 13.88 -20.97
N GLU A 179 -7.23 13.02 -21.60
CA GLU A 179 -6.80 12.22 -22.75
C GLU A 179 -6.54 13.09 -23.98
N ASP A 180 -7.24 14.22 -24.11
CA ASP A 180 -7.08 15.17 -25.23
C ASP A 180 -5.88 16.13 -25.06
N ASP A 181 -5.04 15.95 -24.04
CA ASP A 181 -3.87 16.80 -23.81
C ASP A 181 -2.83 16.60 -24.94
N ASP A 182 -2.40 17.69 -25.59
CA ASP A 182 -1.48 17.63 -26.74
C ASP A 182 -0.16 16.94 -26.39
N SER A 183 0.38 17.19 -25.18
CA SER A 183 1.63 16.57 -24.73
C SER A 183 1.45 15.08 -24.48
N PHE A 184 0.29 14.69 -23.95
CA PHE A 184 -0.09 13.30 -23.76
C PHE A 184 -0.18 12.57 -25.11
N GLN A 185 -0.92 13.12 -26.08
CA GLN A 185 -1.07 12.54 -27.42
C GLN A 185 0.26 12.46 -28.18
N GLN A 186 1.11 13.49 -28.06
CA GLN A 186 2.46 13.47 -28.61
C GLN A 186 3.28 12.33 -28.01
N GLN A 187 3.24 12.15 -26.69
CA GLN A 187 4.00 11.08 -26.03
C GLN A 187 3.48 9.69 -26.40
N LEU A 188 2.16 9.50 -26.52
CA LEU A 188 1.57 8.24 -26.96
C LEU A 188 2.00 7.88 -28.39
N SER A 189 2.03 8.88 -29.27
CA SER A 189 2.51 8.71 -30.65
C SER A 189 3.98 8.27 -30.69
N ALA A 190 4.82 8.86 -29.84
CA ALA A 190 6.23 8.45 -29.70
C ALA A 190 6.41 7.04 -29.11
N LEU A 191 5.40 6.49 -28.41
CA LEU A 191 5.45 5.14 -27.83
C LEU A 191 4.93 4.05 -28.76
N ALA A 192 4.11 4.38 -29.76
CA ALA A 192 3.40 3.41 -30.61
C ALA A 192 4.36 2.43 -31.32
N ASP A 193 5.51 2.91 -31.80
CA ASP A 193 6.49 2.10 -32.53
C ASP A 193 7.64 1.58 -31.64
N GLN A 194 7.51 1.71 -30.32
CA GLN A 194 8.59 1.40 -29.36
C GLN A 194 8.35 0.09 -28.59
N GLU A 195 7.35 -0.71 -28.98
CA GLU A 195 6.96 -1.92 -28.24
C GLU A 195 8.11 -2.93 -28.06
N CYS A 196 8.88 -3.21 -29.12
CA CYS A 196 10.01 -4.13 -29.05
C CYS A 196 11.15 -3.58 -28.17
N PRO A 197 11.69 -2.36 -28.42
CA PRO A 197 12.72 -1.75 -27.58
C PRO A 197 12.34 -1.65 -26.10
N LEU A 198 11.07 -1.35 -25.80
CA LEU A 198 10.53 -1.32 -24.44
C LEU A 198 10.42 -2.72 -23.84
N GLY A 199 9.91 -3.69 -24.62
CA GLY A 199 9.76 -5.09 -24.22
C GLY A 199 11.07 -5.74 -23.80
N ILE A 200 12.11 -5.65 -24.64
CA ILE A 200 13.44 -6.24 -24.33
C ILE A 200 14.11 -5.57 -23.13
N ARG A 201 13.77 -4.31 -22.83
CA ARG A 201 14.24 -3.59 -21.63
C ARG A 201 13.31 -3.80 -20.42
N HIS A 202 12.37 -4.73 -20.53
CA HIS A 202 11.41 -5.10 -19.50
C HIS A 202 10.59 -3.91 -18.99
N PHE A 203 10.20 -3.00 -19.88
CA PHE A 203 9.30 -1.91 -19.53
C PHE A 203 7.84 -2.36 -19.42
N ALA A 204 7.07 -1.57 -18.70
CA ALA A 204 5.62 -1.42 -18.79
C ALA A 204 5.32 0.08 -18.86
N ALA A 205 4.36 0.47 -19.70
CA ALA A 205 3.92 1.86 -19.78
C ALA A 205 2.62 2.06 -18.99
N LEU A 206 2.58 3.06 -18.12
CA LEU A 206 1.39 3.45 -17.37
C LEU A 206 0.88 4.77 -17.94
N GLN A 207 -0.38 4.80 -18.35
CA GLN A 207 -1.03 5.96 -18.94
C GLN A 207 -2.12 6.43 -17.99
N LEU A 208 -2.00 7.64 -17.44
CA LEU A 208 -2.91 8.16 -16.40
C LEU A 208 -3.49 9.52 -16.82
N THR A 209 -4.80 9.62 -16.96
CA THR A 209 -5.48 10.85 -17.39
C THR A 209 -6.63 11.22 -16.47
N GLY A 210 -7.13 12.45 -16.61
CA GLY A 210 -8.33 12.90 -15.91
C GLY A 210 -8.09 13.38 -14.48
N VAL A 211 -9.08 14.09 -13.94
CA VAL A 211 -9.09 14.65 -12.58
C VAL A 211 -10.46 14.41 -11.95
N GLY A 212 -10.50 14.12 -10.64
CA GLY A 212 -11.76 13.90 -9.91
C GLY A 212 -12.49 12.65 -10.40
N ASP A 213 -13.73 12.79 -10.84
CA ASP A 213 -14.59 11.66 -11.25
C ASP A 213 -14.35 11.23 -12.71
N LYS A 214 -13.53 11.98 -13.48
CA LYS A 214 -13.19 11.67 -14.88
C LYS A 214 -11.84 10.98 -15.04
N VAL A 215 -11.37 10.31 -14.00
CA VAL A 215 -10.05 9.67 -14.01
C VAL A 215 -10.09 8.39 -14.85
N SER A 216 -9.10 8.25 -15.74
CA SER A 216 -8.94 7.11 -16.65
C SER A 216 -7.47 6.68 -16.63
N GLY A 217 -7.22 5.40 -16.84
CA GLY A 217 -5.84 4.93 -16.93
C GLY A 217 -5.71 3.47 -17.30
N SER A 218 -4.55 3.15 -17.88
CA SER A 218 -4.22 1.81 -18.34
C SER A 218 -2.74 1.50 -18.09
N VAL A 219 -2.42 0.22 -18.07
CA VAL A 219 -1.05 -0.29 -18.18
C VAL A 219 -0.90 -1.05 -19.49
N GLN A 220 0.21 -0.83 -20.17
CA GLN A 220 0.64 -1.62 -21.32
C GLN A 220 1.83 -2.48 -20.92
N LEU A 221 1.70 -3.79 -21.09
CA LEU A 221 2.72 -4.78 -20.78
C LEU A 221 3.34 -5.27 -22.08
N PHE A 222 4.57 -4.81 -22.34
CA PHE A 222 5.29 -5.19 -23.54
C PHE A 222 5.85 -6.62 -23.43
N PRO A 223 5.90 -7.40 -24.52
CA PRO A 223 6.48 -8.74 -24.51
C PRO A 223 7.98 -8.71 -24.17
N LEU A 224 8.41 -9.50 -23.19
CA LEU A 224 9.80 -9.49 -22.71
C LEU A 224 10.83 -9.92 -23.77
N ASN A 225 10.37 -10.66 -24.78
CA ASN A 225 11.20 -11.14 -25.88
C ASN A 225 11.15 -10.19 -27.10
N GLY A 226 10.48 -9.04 -27.01
CA GLY A 226 10.31 -8.11 -28.12
C GLY A 226 9.33 -8.58 -29.21
N HIS A 227 8.71 -9.75 -29.03
CA HIS A 227 7.74 -10.33 -29.96
C HIS A 227 6.50 -10.80 -29.20
N GLY A 228 5.33 -10.55 -29.77
CA GLY A 228 4.03 -10.89 -29.18
C GLY A 228 3.10 -9.70 -29.20
N GLN A 229 1.90 -9.89 -28.66
CA GLN A 229 0.93 -8.81 -28.52
C GLN A 229 1.17 -8.07 -27.21
N THR A 230 1.16 -6.74 -27.25
CA THR A 230 1.12 -5.91 -26.04
C THR A 230 -0.20 -6.14 -25.31
N GLU A 231 -0.12 -6.54 -24.04
CA GLU A 231 -1.30 -6.70 -23.20
C GLU A 231 -1.65 -5.36 -22.55
N THR A 232 -2.92 -4.94 -22.64
CA THR A 232 -3.40 -3.71 -21.99
C THR A 232 -4.38 -4.07 -20.88
N GLU A 233 -4.15 -3.54 -19.68
CA GLU A 233 -5.04 -3.69 -18.54
C GLU A 233 -5.52 -2.31 -18.05
N LEU A 234 -6.83 -2.19 -17.80
CA LEU A 234 -7.45 -0.96 -17.29
C LEU A 234 -7.23 -0.83 -15.79
N LEU A 235 -7.01 0.41 -15.34
CA LEU A 235 -6.78 0.73 -13.93
C LEU A 235 -8.07 1.24 -13.29
N SER A 236 -8.30 0.89 -12.02
CA SER A 236 -9.39 1.52 -11.28
C SER A 236 -9.03 2.95 -10.89
N GLY A 237 -10.03 3.82 -10.70
CA GLY A 237 -9.80 5.20 -10.24
C GLY A 237 -9.04 5.29 -8.91
N ASN A 238 -9.20 4.29 -8.03
CA ASN A 238 -8.44 4.19 -6.79
C ASN A 238 -6.95 3.91 -7.04
N ASP A 239 -6.63 3.02 -7.98
CA ASP A 239 -5.24 2.68 -8.34
C ASP A 239 -4.53 3.90 -8.91
N ILE A 240 -5.21 4.65 -9.78
CA ILE A 240 -4.67 5.85 -10.42
C ILE A 240 -4.39 6.93 -9.36
N LYS A 241 -5.32 7.13 -8.42
CA LYS A 241 -5.13 8.06 -7.30
C LYS A 241 -3.95 7.63 -6.42
N HIS A 242 -3.85 6.35 -6.10
CA HIS A 242 -2.78 5.80 -5.28
C HIS A 242 -1.41 5.91 -5.95
N LEU A 243 -1.31 5.58 -7.24
CA LEU A 243 -0.09 5.72 -8.05
C LEU A 243 0.39 7.17 -8.08
N ARG A 244 -0.51 8.12 -8.38
CA ARG A 244 -0.17 9.55 -8.39
C ARG A 244 0.28 10.04 -7.01
N GLN A 245 -0.37 9.61 -5.93
CA GLN A 245 0.04 9.97 -4.57
C GLN A 245 1.41 9.40 -4.20
N THR A 246 1.66 8.12 -4.53
CA THR A 246 2.89 7.41 -4.18
C THR A 246 4.10 7.99 -4.92
N LEU A 247 3.94 8.24 -6.22
CA LEU A 247 4.99 8.81 -7.06
C LEU A 247 5.01 10.35 -7.03
N GLN A 248 4.15 10.98 -6.22
CA GLN A 248 4.00 12.43 -6.08
C GLN A 248 3.72 13.16 -7.41
N VAL A 249 3.01 12.49 -8.32
CA VAL A 249 2.69 12.97 -9.66
C VAL A 249 1.53 13.94 -9.60
N ASN A 250 1.75 15.14 -10.12
CA ASN A 250 0.70 16.14 -10.23
C ASN A 250 -0.33 15.73 -11.29
N LYS A 251 -1.61 15.98 -11.01
CA LYS A 251 -2.74 15.67 -11.89
C LYS A 251 -3.11 16.84 -12.82
N ASP A 252 -2.59 18.03 -12.56
CA ASP A 252 -2.99 19.28 -13.20
C ASP A 252 -2.09 19.67 -14.39
N TYR A 253 -1.00 18.91 -14.65
CA TYR A 253 -0.14 19.10 -15.82
C TYR A 253 0.46 17.78 -16.31
N PHE A 254 0.98 17.80 -17.54
CA PHE A 254 1.69 16.67 -18.13
C PHE A 254 2.95 16.33 -17.32
N SER A 255 3.15 15.05 -17.04
CA SER A 255 4.36 14.55 -16.39
C SER A 255 4.66 13.14 -16.84
N MET A 256 5.92 12.89 -17.21
CA MET A 256 6.42 11.58 -17.56
C MET A 256 7.55 11.16 -16.63
N LEU A 257 7.50 9.94 -16.11
CA LEU A 257 8.47 9.43 -15.14
C LEU A 257 9.04 8.09 -15.62
N PHE A 258 10.33 7.90 -15.36
CA PHE A 258 10.98 6.59 -15.43
C PHE A 258 11.23 6.07 -14.02
N VAL A 259 10.66 4.91 -13.71
CA VAL A 259 10.83 4.19 -12.45
C VAL A 259 11.54 2.86 -12.72
N GLU A 260 12.60 2.59 -11.98
CA GLU A 260 13.37 1.34 -12.10
C GLU A 260 12.70 0.20 -11.32
N LYS A 261 13.18 -1.04 -11.49
CA LYS A 261 12.58 -2.23 -10.86
C LYS A 261 12.64 -2.24 -9.32
N ASP A 262 13.52 -1.44 -8.74
CA ASP A 262 13.62 -1.21 -7.30
C ASP A 262 12.48 -0.31 -6.76
N GLY A 263 11.71 0.33 -7.66
CA GLY A 263 10.63 1.27 -7.34
C GLY A 263 11.10 2.73 -7.24
N ASP A 264 12.38 3.01 -7.47
CA ASP A 264 12.90 4.36 -7.42
C ASP A 264 12.65 5.11 -8.72
N VAL A 265 12.24 6.37 -8.61
CA VAL A 265 12.17 7.31 -9.74
C VAL A 265 13.60 7.69 -10.15
N LYS A 266 14.01 7.33 -11.37
CA LYS A 266 15.35 7.64 -11.90
C LYS A 266 15.35 8.89 -12.79
N ALA A 267 14.23 9.20 -13.44
CA ALA A 267 14.09 10.43 -14.22
C ALA A 267 12.65 10.97 -14.20
N TRP A 268 12.53 12.30 -14.27
CA TRP A 268 11.27 13.04 -14.32
C TRP A 268 11.30 14.04 -15.47
N PHE A 269 10.30 13.99 -16.34
CA PHE A 269 10.17 14.82 -17.53
C PHE A 269 8.87 15.62 -17.46
N PRO A 270 8.93 16.95 -17.31
CA PRO A 270 7.73 17.80 -17.27
C PRO A 270 7.14 18.09 -18.67
N SER A 271 7.74 17.53 -19.72
CA SER A 271 7.35 17.71 -21.13
C SER A 271 7.55 16.41 -21.91
N PRO A 272 6.81 16.18 -23.01
CA PRO A 272 6.95 14.98 -23.80
C PRO A 272 8.32 14.90 -24.46
N LEU A 273 8.79 13.67 -24.66
CA LEU A 273 10.06 13.38 -25.32
C LEU A 273 9.84 13.08 -26.80
N TRP A 274 10.72 13.61 -27.64
CA TRP A 274 10.78 13.28 -29.06
C TRP A 274 11.33 11.88 -29.33
N SER A 275 12.22 11.40 -28.45
CA SER A 275 12.81 10.06 -28.50
C SER A 275 13.04 9.53 -27.09
N LEU A 276 13.01 8.20 -26.95
CA LEU A 276 13.32 7.48 -25.72
C LEU A 276 14.80 7.10 -25.59
N ASP A 277 15.67 7.48 -26.54
CA ASP A 277 17.08 7.07 -26.55
C ASP A 277 17.79 7.38 -25.22
N ASN A 278 17.56 8.58 -24.67
CA ASN A 278 18.14 8.97 -23.37
C ASN A 278 17.70 8.04 -22.22
N ILE A 279 16.46 7.53 -22.27
CA ILE A 279 15.96 6.58 -21.28
C ILE A 279 16.58 5.19 -21.52
N TYR A 280 16.74 4.79 -22.79
CA TYR A 280 17.39 3.54 -23.14
C TYR A 280 18.85 3.51 -22.73
N ASP A 281 19.60 4.57 -22.97
CA ASP A 281 20.99 4.70 -22.54
C ASP A 281 21.12 4.62 -21.02
N LEU A 282 20.23 5.30 -20.29
CA LEU A 282 20.19 5.24 -18.83
C LEU A 282 19.95 3.79 -18.35
N VAL A 283 19.01 3.08 -18.96
CA VAL A 283 18.68 1.70 -18.61
C VAL A 283 19.80 0.74 -18.98
N ASP A 284 20.36 0.86 -20.18
CA ASP A 284 21.41 -0.03 -20.71
C ASP A 284 22.74 0.11 -19.95
N SER A 285 22.91 1.21 -19.21
CA SER A 285 24.03 1.39 -18.26
C SER A 285 23.85 0.68 -16.91
N THR A 286 22.65 0.20 -16.58
CA THR A 286 22.37 -0.44 -15.28
C THR A 286 22.83 -1.89 -15.22
N GLU A 287 23.31 -2.32 -14.05
CA GLU A 287 23.77 -3.71 -13.85
C GLU A 287 22.66 -4.74 -14.05
N THR A 288 21.43 -4.41 -13.63
CA THR A 288 20.25 -5.27 -13.83
C THR A 288 19.97 -5.51 -15.31
N ARG A 289 20.06 -4.46 -16.14
CA ARG A 289 19.88 -4.57 -17.59
C ARG A 289 21.00 -5.36 -18.26
N LEU A 290 22.24 -5.19 -17.83
CA LEU A 290 23.39 -5.97 -18.35
C LEU A 290 23.22 -7.47 -18.09
N GLN A 291 22.66 -7.87 -16.95
CA GLN A 291 22.36 -9.27 -16.66
C GLN A 291 21.22 -9.81 -17.55
N GLU A 292 20.17 -9.02 -17.77
CA GLU A 292 19.06 -9.37 -18.67
C GLU A 292 19.56 -9.56 -20.11
N ALA A 293 20.41 -8.65 -20.59
CA ALA A 293 20.97 -8.69 -21.93
C ALA A 293 21.81 -9.95 -22.18
N LYS A 294 22.55 -10.43 -21.17
CA LYS A 294 23.32 -11.69 -21.26
C LYS A 294 22.43 -12.93 -21.45
N LEU A 295 21.22 -12.89 -20.91
CA LEU A 295 20.23 -13.97 -21.03
C LEU A 295 19.39 -13.85 -22.31
N GLN A 296 19.39 -12.68 -22.95
CA GLN A 296 18.66 -12.40 -24.18
C GLN A 296 19.52 -12.75 -25.40
N GLY A 297 19.05 -13.71 -26.21
CA GLY A 297 19.80 -14.20 -27.37
C GLY A 297 19.55 -13.46 -28.70
N ARG A 298 18.64 -12.49 -28.77
CA ARG A 298 18.22 -11.83 -30.03
C ARG A 298 17.87 -10.35 -29.83
N ARG A 299 18.12 -9.53 -30.87
CA ARG A 299 17.81 -8.10 -30.95
C ARG A 299 16.47 -7.86 -31.65
N CYS A 300 15.84 -6.73 -31.35
CA CYS A 300 14.72 -6.20 -32.15
C CYS A 300 15.14 -6.07 -33.61
N PRO A 301 14.26 -6.38 -34.57
CA PRO A 301 14.50 -6.02 -35.96
C PRO A 301 14.69 -4.50 -36.03
N GLU A 302 15.74 -4.04 -36.71
CA GLU A 302 15.87 -2.62 -37.05
C GLU A 302 14.65 -2.24 -37.87
N ALA A 303 13.96 -1.16 -37.49
CA ALA A 303 12.93 -0.59 -38.34
C ALA A 303 13.61 -0.22 -39.65
N GLU A 304 13.18 -0.82 -40.77
CA GLU A 304 13.58 -0.32 -42.07
C GLU A 304 13.18 1.15 -42.13
N GLU A 305 14.16 2.06 -42.20
CA GLU A 305 13.94 3.45 -42.56
C GLU A 305 13.26 3.47 -43.94
N GLY A 306 11.94 3.55 -43.95
CA GLY A 306 11.16 3.82 -45.13
C GLY A 306 11.36 5.28 -45.53
N GLY A 307 12.01 5.49 -46.68
CA GLY A 307 12.26 6.81 -47.28
C GLY A 307 11.06 7.47 -47.93
#